data_AF-A0A967MFP5-F1
#
_entry.id   AF-A0A967MFP5-F1
#
_cell.length_a   1.000
_cell.length_b   1.000
_cell.length_c   1.000
_cell.angle_alpha   90.00
_cell.angle_beta   90.00
_cell.angle_gamma   90.00
#
_symmetry.space_group_name_H-M   'P 1'
#
loop_
_entity.id
_entity.type
_entity.pdbx_description
1 polymer ?
#
loop_
_entity_poly.entity_id
_entity_poly.type
_entity_poly.pdbx_seq_one_letter_code
_entity_poly.pdbx_strand_id
1 'polypeptide(L)'
;MLPTLLGSRLVQQFAPRALAKDLLPTVADGRATLAVALDVGGLGATRVDDGWVLSGEAATVLGGAGVDRFVVGAAVQDGEVWLVLDAVDVSVAARASLDGTRPV
;
A
#
# COMPACT_ATOMS: atom_id res chain seq x y z
N MET A 1 -13.90 -4.55 -1.69
CA MET A 1 -13.22 -5.04 -2.92
C MET A 1 -12.60 -3.92 -3.76
N LEU A 2 -13.12 -2.68 -3.74
CA LEU A 2 -12.54 -1.56 -4.52
C LEU A 2 -11.05 -1.27 -4.21
N PRO A 3 -10.58 -1.27 -2.95
CA PRO A 3 -9.17 -0.99 -2.65
C PRO A 3 -8.22 -2.02 -3.29
N THR A 4 -8.54 -3.31 -3.18
CA THR A 4 -7.76 -4.38 -3.78
C THR A 4 -7.70 -4.28 -5.30
N LEU A 5 -8.81 -3.96 -5.96
CA LEU A 5 -8.85 -3.77 -7.41
C LEU A 5 -7.93 -2.61 -7.83
N LEU A 6 -8.03 -1.47 -7.15
CA LEU A 6 -7.19 -0.31 -7.42
C LEU A 6 -5.70 -0.67 -7.28
N GLY A 7 -5.31 -1.32 -6.18
CA GLY A 7 -3.95 -1.80 -5.97
C GLY A 7 -3.48 -2.74 -7.08
N SER A 8 -4.30 -3.73 -7.45
CA SER A 8 -4.00 -4.66 -8.54
C SER A 8 -3.83 -3.96 -9.89
N ARG A 9 -4.61 -2.91 -10.17
CA ARG A 9 -4.48 -2.13 -11.40
C ARG A 9 -3.18 -1.33 -11.44
N LEU A 10 -2.79 -0.70 -10.33
CA LEU A 10 -1.52 0.00 -10.23
C LEU A 10 -0.34 -0.97 -10.42
N VAL A 11 -0.38 -2.13 -9.76
CA VAL A 11 0.64 -3.18 -9.94
C VAL A 11 0.68 -3.69 -11.38
N GLN A 12 -0.48 -3.98 -11.98
CA GLN A 12 -0.56 -4.45 -13.37
C GLN A 12 0.02 -3.44 -14.36
N GLN A 13 -0.20 -2.15 -14.14
CA GLN A 13 0.20 -1.11 -15.09
C GLN A 13 1.65 -0.64 -14.91
N PHE A 14 2.14 -0.58 -13.67
CA PHE A 14 3.39 0.13 -13.36
C PHE A 14 4.46 -0.73 -12.67
N ALA A 15 4.10 -1.87 -12.07
CA ALA A 15 5.10 -2.68 -11.38
C ALA A 15 6.03 -3.43 -12.36
N PRO A 16 7.27 -3.76 -11.94
CA PRO A 16 8.10 -4.69 -12.66
C PRO A 16 7.37 -6.01 -12.93
N ARG A 17 7.59 -6.59 -14.11
CA ARG A 17 6.89 -7.81 -14.54
C ARG A 17 7.05 -8.97 -13.57
N ALA A 18 8.21 -9.10 -12.93
CA ALA A 18 8.46 -10.13 -11.91
C ALA A 18 7.52 -9.95 -10.70
N LEU A 19 7.49 -8.75 -10.11
CA LEU A 19 6.61 -8.43 -8.98
C LEU A 19 5.14 -8.65 -9.33
N ALA A 20 4.69 -8.19 -10.51
CA ALA A 20 3.32 -8.38 -10.96
C ALA A 20 2.96 -9.86 -11.14
N LYS A 21 3.88 -10.67 -11.68
CA LYS A 21 3.68 -12.11 -11.90
C LYS A 21 3.57 -12.87 -10.58
N ASP A 22 4.29 -12.45 -9.55
CA ASP A 22 4.27 -13.11 -8.25
C ASP A 22 3.06 -12.68 -7.41
N LEU A 23 2.74 -11.38 -7.40
CA LEU A 23 1.70 -10.81 -6.54
C LEU A 23 0.28 -10.94 -7.11
N LEU A 24 0.05 -10.66 -8.40
CA LEU A 24 -1.32 -10.58 -8.93
C LEU A 24 -2.08 -11.92 -8.86
N PRO A 25 -1.47 -13.09 -9.08
CA PRO A 25 -2.18 -14.37 -8.90
C PRO A 25 -2.65 -14.58 -7.46
N THR A 26 -1.85 -14.20 -6.44
CA THR A 26 -2.28 -14.36 -5.04
C THR A 26 -3.46 -13.47 -4.72
N VAL A 27 -3.51 -12.27 -5.30
CA VAL A 27 -4.64 -11.36 -5.15
C VAL A 27 -5.88 -11.87 -5.88
N ALA A 28 -5.72 -12.39 -7.10
CA ALA A 28 -6.82 -12.95 -7.89
C ALA A 28 -7.48 -14.17 -7.22
N ASP A 29 -6.67 -15.01 -6.56
CA ASP A 29 -7.16 -16.19 -5.81
C ASP A 29 -7.72 -15.83 -4.43
N GLY A 30 -7.67 -14.56 -4.03
CA GLY A 30 -8.13 -14.10 -2.71
C GLY A 30 -7.18 -14.45 -1.55
N ARG A 31 -5.94 -14.85 -1.85
CA ARG A 31 -4.89 -15.16 -0.86
C ARG A 31 -4.12 -13.93 -0.37
N ALA A 32 -4.26 -12.81 -1.06
CA ALA A 32 -3.72 -11.53 -0.64
C ALA A 32 -4.68 -10.39 -0.95
N THR A 33 -4.67 -9.37 -0.11
CA THR A 33 -5.43 -8.14 -0.23
C THR A 33 -4.49 -6.94 -0.30
N LEU A 34 -4.94 -5.89 -0.99
CA LEU A 34 -4.15 -4.67 -1.21
C LEU A 34 -4.95 -3.46 -0.74
N ALA A 35 -4.28 -2.53 -0.07
CA ALA A 35 -4.74 -1.15 0.09
C ALA A 35 -3.76 -0.18 -0.54
N VAL A 36 -4.24 1.01 -0.91
CA VAL A 36 -3.43 2.04 -1.57
C VAL A 36 -3.45 3.32 -0.74
N ALA A 37 -2.28 3.78 -0.32
CA ALA A 37 -2.09 5.11 0.24
C ALA A 37 -1.92 6.09 -0.92
N LEU A 38 -3.00 6.81 -1.26
CA LEU A 38 -3.02 7.73 -2.40
C LEU A 38 -2.31 9.06 -2.14
N ASP A 39 -2.14 9.42 -0.87
CA ASP A 39 -1.41 10.61 -0.48
C ASP A 39 0.08 10.29 -0.36
N VAL A 40 0.89 11.00 -1.13
CA VAL A 40 2.35 10.84 -1.22
C VAL A 40 3.06 11.73 -0.18
N GLY A 41 2.39 12.77 0.34
CA GLY A 41 3.04 13.85 1.08
C GLY A 41 3.54 13.51 2.47
N GLY A 42 3.06 12.41 3.07
CA GLY A 42 3.40 12.01 4.44
C GLY A 42 4.57 11.01 4.55
N LEU A 43 4.98 10.40 3.44
CA LEU A 43 6.05 9.40 3.40
C LEU A 43 7.25 9.91 2.59
N GLY A 44 8.44 9.74 3.11
CA GLY A 44 9.71 9.91 2.41
C GLY A 44 10.39 8.56 2.17
N ALA A 45 11.13 8.45 1.08
CA ALA A 45 11.94 7.28 0.76
C ALA A 45 13.38 7.67 0.43
N THR A 46 14.34 6.90 0.94
CA THR A 46 15.76 7.03 0.61
C THR A 46 16.26 5.75 -0.06
N ARG A 47 16.92 5.89 -1.21
CA ARG A 47 17.52 4.76 -1.92
C ARG A 47 18.69 4.21 -1.11
N VAL A 48 18.73 2.89 -0.95
CA VAL A 48 19.87 2.14 -0.42
C VAL A 48 20.28 1.07 -1.44
N ASP A 49 21.39 0.37 -1.19
CA ASP A 49 22.00 -0.56 -2.15
C ASP A 49 20.98 -1.55 -2.74
N ASP A 50 20.21 -2.22 -1.87
CA ASP A 50 19.25 -3.26 -2.26
C ASP A 50 17.77 -2.84 -2.16
N GLY A 51 17.47 -1.54 -2.09
CA GLY A 51 16.07 -1.10 -2.03
C GLY A 51 15.84 0.32 -1.56
N TRP A 52 14.84 0.47 -0.71
CA TRP A 52 14.37 1.76 -0.19
C TRP A 52 14.13 1.67 1.31
N VAL A 53 14.56 2.70 2.05
CA VAL A 53 14.14 2.92 3.44
C VAL A 53 13.05 3.98 3.41
N LEU A 54 11.88 3.66 3.98
CA LEU A 54 10.78 4.61 4.13
C LEU A 54 10.77 5.22 5.54
N SER A 55 10.32 6.46 5.63
CA SER A 55 10.10 7.16 6.89
C SER A 55 8.88 8.07 6.79
N GLY A 56 8.13 8.19 7.88
CA GLY A 56 6.96 9.07 7.98
C GLY A 56 5.66 8.30 8.20
N GLU A 57 4.55 8.96 7.91
CA GLU A 57 3.21 8.42 8.12
C GLU A 57 2.34 8.72 6.89
N ALA A 58 1.66 7.70 6.37
CA ALA A 58 0.62 7.93 5.39
C ALA A 58 -0.63 8.53 6.05
N ALA A 59 -1.39 9.33 5.30
CA ALA A 59 -2.72 9.76 5.68
C ALA A 59 -3.70 8.56 5.74
N THR A 60 -5.01 8.84 5.87
CA THR A 60 -6.03 7.79 5.94
C THR A 60 -6.00 6.89 4.69
N VAL A 61 -5.76 5.60 4.90
CA VAL A 61 -5.76 4.58 3.85
C VAL A 61 -7.09 3.84 3.84
N LEU A 62 -7.83 3.94 2.74
CA LEU A 62 -9.11 3.24 2.59
C LEU A 62 -8.91 1.72 2.63
N GLY A 63 -9.55 1.07 3.59
CA GLY A 63 -9.43 -0.37 3.78
C GLY A 63 -8.05 -0.82 4.24
N GLY A 64 -7.23 0.06 4.82
CA GLY A 64 -5.89 -0.30 5.29
C GLY A 64 -5.88 -1.20 6.52
N ALA A 65 -6.99 -1.32 7.25
CA ALA A 65 -7.09 -2.26 8.37
C ALA A 65 -7.23 -3.69 7.86
N GLY A 66 -6.30 -4.56 8.23
CA GLY A 66 -6.37 -6.00 7.96
C GLY A 66 -6.01 -6.43 6.53
N VAL A 67 -5.31 -5.58 5.77
CA VAL A 67 -4.76 -5.99 4.46
C VAL A 67 -3.40 -6.67 4.60
N ASP A 68 -3.05 -7.48 3.60
CA ASP A 68 -1.77 -8.19 3.57
C ASP A 68 -0.63 -7.30 3.06
N ARG A 69 -0.96 -6.34 2.20
CA ARG A 69 0.00 -5.52 1.46
C ARG A 69 -0.51 -4.08 1.28
N PHE A 70 0.41 -3.13 1.29
CA PHE A 70 0.15 -1.74 0.96
C PHE A 70 0.87 -1.32 -0.32
N VAL A 71 0.22 -0.52 -1.14
CA VAL A 71 0.86 0.24 -2.22
C VAL A 71 0.94 1.69 -1.77
N VAL A 72 2.15 2.23 -1.65
CA VAL A 72 2.37 3.58 -1.12
C VAL A 72 3.22 4.40 -2.09
N GLY A 73 2.86 5.66 -2.25
CA GLY A 73 3.76 6.66 -2.83
C GLY A 73 4.60 7.30 -1.73
N ALA A 74 5.88 7.56 -2.00
CA ALA A 74 6.78 8.25 -1.10
C ALA A 74 7.64 9.26 -1.86
N ALA A 75 7.87 10.43 -1.24
CA ALA A 75 8.72 11.47 -1.79
C ALA A 75 10.21 11.05 -1.79
N VAL A 76 10.90 11.35 -2.88
CA VAL A 76 12.36 11.22 -3.05
C VAL A 76 12.94 12.55 -3.53
N GLN A 77 14.27 12.70 -3.57
CA GLN A 77 14.89 13.99 -3.93
C GLN A 77 14.39 14.56 -5.27
N ASP A 78 14.18 13.71 -6.28
CA ASP A 78 13.80 14.11 -7.64
C ASP A 78 12.38 13.67 -8.04
N GLY A 79 11.46 13.54 -7.08
CA GLY A 79 10.05 13.23 -7.37
C GLY A 79 9.44 12.27 -6.35
N GLU A 80 8.82 11.21 -6.85
CA GLU A 80 8.17 10.18 -6.04
C GLU A 80 8.51 8.77 -6.51
N VAL A 81 8.46 7.83 -5.58
CA VAL A 81 8.55 6.39 -5.86
C VAL A 81 7.34 5.69 -5.28
N TRP A 82 6.84 4.69 -6.01
CA TRP A 82 5.74 3.84 -5.56
C TRP A 82 6.28 2.47 -5.17
N LEU A 83 5.90 2.00 -3.98
CA LEU A 83 6.43 0.80 -3.35
C LEU A 83 5.30 -0.10 -2.87
N VAL A 84 5.54 -1.42 -2.93
CA VAL A 84 4.67 -2.42 -2.30
C VAL A 84 5.31 -2.82 -0.98
N LEU A 85 4.57 -2.73 0.11
CA LEU A 85 5.01 -3.07 1.46
C LEU A 85 4.22 -4.27 1.99
N ASP A 86 4.87 -5.10 2.80
CA ASP A 86 4.17 -6.09 3.60
C ASP A 86 3.52 -5.39 4.80
N ALA A 87 2.27 -5.76 5.10
CA ALA A 87 1.55 -5.15 6.21
C ALA A 87 2.21 -5.43 7.58
N VAL A 88 3.06 -6.46 7.67
CA VAL A 88 3.83 -6.78 8.89
C VAL A 88 4.97 -5.79 9.14
N ASP A 89 5.39 -5.03 8.13
CA ASP A 89 6.49 -4.06 8.23
C ASP A 89 5.99 -2.65 8.61
N VAL A 90 4.69 -2.47 8.85
CA VAL A 90 4.08 -1.17 9.14
C VAL A 90 3.16 -1.23 10.36
N SER A 91 3.11 -0.15 11.13
CA SER A 91 2.11 0.02 12.19
C SER A 91 0.84 0.64 11.62
N VAL A 92 -0.30 -0.04 11.76
CA VAL A 92 -1.61 0.46 11.30
C VAL A 92 -2.43 0.97 12.48
N ALA A 93 -2.68 2.27 12.52
CA ALA A 93 -3.59 2.88 13.49
C ALA A 93 -5.03 2.85 12.96
N ALA A 94 -5.85 1.94 13.48
CA ALA A 94 -7.28 1.87 13.13
C ALA A 94 -8.00 3.16 13.56
N ARG A 95 -8.91 3.66 12.70
CA ARG A 95 -9.76 4.81 13.00
C ARG A 95 -11.12 4.33 13.49
N ALA A 96 -11.70 5.05 14.46
CA ALA A 96 -13.06 4.79 14.91
C ALA A 96 -14.05 4.90 13.75
N SER A 97 -15.06 4.02 13.75
CA SER A 97 -16.18 4.14 12.81
C SER A 97 -16.85 5.51 12.97
N LEU A 98 -17.08 6.18 11.86
CA LEU A 98 -17.91 7.38 11.83
C LEU A 98 -19.41 7.03 11.84
N ASP A 99 -19.75 5.77 11.58
CA ASP A 99 -21.11 5.25 11.71
C ASP A 99 -21.32 4.77 13.14
N GLY A 100 -21.95 5.62 13.97
CA GLY A 100 -22.28 5.31 15.36
C GLY A 100 -23.36 4.23 15.53
N THR A 101 -23.96 3.74 14.45
CA THR A 101 -24.94 2.64 14.48
C THR A 101 -24.32 1.28 14.21
N ARG A 102 -23.03 1.24 13.84
CA ARG A 102 -22.26 0.01 13.64
C ARG A 102 -21.14 -0.09 14.68
N PRO A 103 -21.19 -1.07 15.61
CA PRO A 103 -20.03 -1.41 16.42
C PRO A 103 -18.92 -1.94 15.50
N VAL A 104 -17.69 -1.49 15.75
CA VAL A 104 -16.46 -2.07 15.18
C VAL A 104 -15.91 -3.15 16.10
#